data_AF-A0A5K1F8T5-F1
#
_entry.id   AF-A0A5K1F8T5-F1
#
_cell.length_a   1.000
_cell.length_b   1.000
_cell.length_c   1.000
_cell.angle_alpha   90.00
_cell.angle_beta   90.00
_cell.angle_gamma   90.00
#
_symmetry.space_group_name_H-M   'P 1'
#
loop_
_entity.id
_entity.type
_entity.pdbx_description
1 polymer ?
#
loop_
_entity_poly.entity_id
_entity_poly.type
_entity_poly.pdbx_seq_one_letter_code
_entity_poly.pdbx_strand_id
1 'polypeptide(L)' 'QISYQYAKMGASLALVARREQSLNEVADRARQLGSPDVLAIPADVSRADECKRFVDETVDHFGR' A
#
# COMPACT_ATOMS: atom_id res chain seq x y z
N GLN A 1 1.65 -10.37 7.61
CA GLN A 1 0.45 -10.74 6.81
C GLN A 1 -0.82 -10.02 7.28
N ILE A 2 -0.70 -8.85 7.92
CA ILE A 2 -1.85 -8.08 8.39
C ILE A 2 -2.63 -7.46 7.22
N SER A 3 -1.92 -7.02 6.16
CA SER A 3 -2.50 -6.52 4.91
C SER A 3 -3.55 -7.46 4.32
N TYR A 4 -3.31 -8.77 4.33
CA TYR A 4 -4.23 -9.77 3.81
C TYR A 4 -5.50 -9.94 4.64
N GLN A 5 -5.45 -9.71 5.95
CA GLN A 5 -6.65 -9.77 6.79
C GLN A 5 -7.55 -8.57 6.50
N TYR A 6 -6.97 -7.37 6.41
CA TYR A 6 -7.71 -6.17 6.02
C TYR A 6 -8.25 -6.25 4.59
N ALA A 7 -7.48 -6.81 3.66
CA ALA A 7 -7.96 -7.07 2.30
C ALA A 7 -9.20 -7.97 2.29
N LYS A 8 -9.21 -9.05 3.07
CA LYS A 8 -10.39 -9.94 3.22
C LYS A 8 -11.60 -9.24 3.84
N MET A 9 -11.38 -8.17 4.60
CA MET A 9 -12.44 -7.35 5.19
C MET A 9 -12.91 -6.24 4.24
N GLY A 10 -12.39 -6.17 3.01
CA GLY A 10 -12.78 -5.15 2.02
C GLY A 10 -12.14 -3.78 2.23
N ALA A 11 -11.05 -3.69 2.99
CA ALA A 11 -10.36 -2.42 3.21
C ALA A 11 -9.52 -2.02 1.99
N SER A 12 -9.54 -0.72 1.64
CA SER A 12 -8.53 -0.12 0.74
C SER A 12 -7.18 -0.03 1.45
N LEU A 13 -6.09 -0.36 0.76
CA LEU A 13 -4.76 -0.46 1.37
C LEU A 13 -3.74 0.44 0.66
N ALA A 14 -2.94 1.16 1.43
CA ALA A 14 -1.67 1.71 0.98
C ALA A 14 -0.53 0.84 1.51
N LEU A 15 0.30 0.31 0.62
CA LEU A 15 1.41 -0.57 0.94
C LEU A 15 2.72 0.14 0.59
N VAL A 16 3.61 0.28 1.57
CA VAL A 16 4.91 0.94 1.40
C VAL A 16 6.03 -0.04 1.73
N ALA A 17 6.96 -0.25 0.79
CA ALA A 17 8.16 -1.06 1.01
C ALA A 17 9.27 -0.72 0.02
N ARG A 18 10.52 -1.01 0.36
CA ARG A 18 11.70 -0.71 -0.48
C ARG A 18 11.81 -1.58 -1.75
N ARG A 19 11.26 -2.79 -1.73
CA ARG A 19 11.39 -3.76 -2.83
C ARG A 19 10.12 -3.78 -3.66
N GLU A 20 10.16 -3.12 -4.82
CA GLU A 20 9.02 -2.96 -5.73
C GLU A 20 8.41 -4.29 -6.18
N GLN A 21 9.23 -5.25 -6.61
CA GLN A 21 8.71 -6.54 -7.09
C GLN A 21 7.88 -7.27 -6.02
N SER A 22 8.43 -7.42 -4.81
CA SER A 22 7.70 -8.06 -3.70
C SER A 22 6.49 -7.24 -3.25
N LEU A 23 6.55 -5.91 -3.38
CA LEU A 23 5.43 -5.03 -3.04
C LEU A 23 4.25 -5.25 -4.00
N ASN A 24 4.54 -5.33 -5.30
CA ASN A 24 3.54 -5.59 -6.34
C ASN A 24 2.89 -6.96 -6.17
N GLU A 25 3.66 -8.00 -5.84
CA GLU A 25 3.12 -9.33 -5.53
C GLU A 25 2.14 -9.31 -4.36
N VAL A 26 2.46 -8.57 -3.29
CA VAL A 26 1.57 -8.42 -2.13
C VAL A 26 0.33 -7.59 -2.48
N ALA A 27 0.49 -6.55 -3.30
CA ALA A 27 -0.62 -5.71 -3.73
C ALA A 27 -1.62 -6.50 -4.59
N ASP A 28 -1.13 -7.26 -5.57
CA ASP A 28 -1.96 -8.13 -6.41
C ASP A 28 -2.68 -9.18 -5.57
N ARG A 29 -1.98 -9.77 -4.60
CA ARG A 29 -2.59 -10.73 -3.70
C ARG A 29 -3.66 -10.09 -2.82
N ALA A 30 -3.45 -8.88 -2.33
CA ALA A 30 -4.45 -8.16 -1.53
C ALA A 30 -5.71 -7.82 -2.35
N ARG A 31 -5.54 -7.39 -3.61
CA ARG A 31 -6.68 -7.17 -4.53
C ARG A 31 -7.48 -8.45 -4.74
N GLN A 32 -6.80 -9.58 -5.02
CA GLN A 32 -7.45 -10.89 -5.17
C GLN A 32 -8.19 -11.36 -3.91
N LEU A 33 -7.75 -10.94 -2.73
CA LEU A 33 -8.35 -11.34 -1.45
C LEU A 33 -9.58 -10.52 -1.07
N GLY A 34 -9.91 -9.46 -1.81
CA GLY A 34 -11.12 -8.66 -1.59
C GLY A 34 -10.87 -7.18 -1.31
N SER A 35 -9.62 -6.71 -1.36
CA SER A 35 -9.37 -5.27 -1.24
C SER A 35 -9.90 -4.56 -2.48
N PRO A 36 -10.78 -3.54 -2.33
CA PRO A 36 -11.36 -2.82 -3.46
C PRO A 36 -10.34 -1.96 -4.20
N ASP A 37 -9.30 -1.51 -3.50
CA ASP A 37 -8.21 -0.74 -4.09
C ASP A 37 -6.93 -0.85 -3.26
N VAL A 38 -5.80 -0.98 -3.94
CA VAL A 38 -4.49 -1.12 -3.31
C VAL A 38 -3.50 -0.21 -4.02
N LEU A 39 -2.92 0.73 -3.27
CA LEU A 39 -1.85 1.60 -3.72
C LEU A 39 -0.50 1.03 -3.25
N ALA A 40 0.42 0.80 -4.18
CA ALA A 40 1.75 0.27 -3.92
C ALA A 40 2.79 1.37 -4.13
N ILE A 41 3.41 1.85 -3.05
CA ILE A 41 4.38 2.95 -3.10
C ILE A 41 5.76 2.42 -2.71
N PRO A 42 6.70 2.24 -3.66
CA PRO A 42 8.07 1.92 -3.32
C PRO A 42 8.74 3.13 -2.65
N ALA A 43 9.14 2.95 -1.39
CA ALA A 43 9.79 4.00 -0.59
C ALA A 43 10.55 3.41 0.62
N ASP A 44 11.53 4.15 1.13
CA ASP A 44 12.22 3.85 2.37
C ASP A 44 11.65 4.66 3.55
N VAL A 45 10.98 3.99 4.48
CA VAL A 45 10.40 4.60 5.68
C VAL A 45 11.44 5.15 6.67
N SER A 46 12.73 4.84 6.49
CA SER A 46 13.80 5.44 7.28
C SER A 46 14.15 6.87 6.82
N ARG A 47 13.66 7.28 5.65
CA ARG A 47 13.89 8.58 5.03
C ARG A 47 12.69 9.49 5.23
N ALA A 48 12.84 10.54 6.04
CA ALA A 48 11.75 11.44 6.39
C ALA A 48 11.13 12.17 5.18
N ASP A 49 11.94 12.46 4.15
CA ASP A 49 11.49 13.01 2.86
C ASP A 49 10.53 12.05 2.14
N GLU A 50 10.86 10.75 2.14
CA GLU A 50 9.99 9.75 1.54
C GLU A 50 8.73 9.50 2.37
N CYS A 51 8.81 9.62 3.70
CA CYS A 51 7.66 9.54 4.59
C CYS A 51 6.57 10.56 4.23
N LYS A 52 6.98 11.81 4.00
CA LYS A 52 6.03 12.82 3.57
C LYS A 52 5.44 12.49 2.20
N ARG A 53 6.29 12.10 1.24
CA ARG A 53 5.88 11.78 -0.12
C ARG A 53 4.81 10.68 -0.18
N PHE A 54 5.02 9.54 0.48
CA PHE A 54 4.04 8.44 0.37
C PHE A 54 2.75 8.72 1.12
N VAL A 55 2.76 9.59 2.15
CA VAL A 55 1.54 10.05 2.80
C VAL A 55 0.75 10.95 1.86
N ASP A 56 1.40 11.94 1.26
CA ASP A 56 0.76 12.84 0.29
C ASP A 56 0.19 12.04 -0.89
N GLU A 57 0.95 11.09 -1.44
CA GLU A 57 0.51 10.20 -2.52
C GLU A 57 -0.69 9.31 -2.11
N THR A 58 -0.72 8.86 -0.85
CA THR A 58 -1.86 8.09 -0.32
C THR A 58 -3.12 8.95 -0.21
N VAL A 59 -2.99 10.17 0.31
CA VAL A 59 -4.11 11.12 0.46
C VAL A 59 -4.63 11.54 -0.90
N ASP A 60 -3.75 11.83 -1.87
CA ASP A 60 -4.12 12.20 -3.23
C ASP A 60 -4.90 11.08 -3.93
N HIS A 61 -4.52 9.81 -3.70
CA HIS A 61 -5.16 8.65 -4.32
C HIS A 61 -6.51 8.30 -3.69
N PHE A 62 -6.61 8.28 -2.35
CA PHE A 62 -7.85 7.88 -1.65
C PHE A 62 -8.76 9.05 -1.27
N GLY A 63 -8.30 10.28 -1.45
CA GLY A 63 -9.02 11.53 -1.14
C GLY A 63 -9.22 11.78 0.36
N ARG A 64 -8.53 11.04 1.23
CA ARG A 64 -8.65 11.13 2.70
C ARG A 64 -7.45 10.54 3.41
#